data_AF-A0A9E5Q9E8-F1
#
_entry.id   AF-A0A9E5Q9E8-F1
#
_cell.length_a   1.000
_cell.length_b   1.000
_cell.length_c   1.000
_cell.angle_alpha   90.00
_cell.angle_beta   90.00
_cell.angle_gamma   90.00
#
_symmetry.space_group_name_H-M   'P 1'
#
loop_
_entity.id
_entity.type
_entity.pdbx_description
1 polymer ?
#
loop_
_entity_poly.entity_id
_entity_poly.type
_entity_poly.pdbx_seq_one_letter_code
_entity_poly.pdbx_strand_id
1 'polypeptide(L)' 'MLIRDFTATQNWKGLQDTLSYLKRLGVNAIEVMPFNNFEGYSSWGYNPNFYFAPDKVYGTETAVKQFIDACHQKG' A
#
# COMPACT_ATOMS: atom_id res chain seq x y z
N MET A 1 -3.80 -1.85 -7.18
CA MET A 1 -4.60 -1.64 -5.94
C MET A 1 -4.26 -0.28 -5.34
N LEU A 2 -5.27 0.56 -5.09
CA LEU A 2 -5.09 1.89 -4.49
C LEU A 2 -5.23 1.83 -2.96
N ILE A 3 -4.18 2.21 -2.23
CA ILE A 3 -4.15 2.12 -0.75
C ILE A 3 -5.28 2.92 -0.10
N ARG A 4 -5.52 4.14 -0.62
CA ARG A 4 -6.55 5.05 -0.11
C ARG A 4 -7.96 4.46 -0.13
N ASP A 5 -8.30 3.70 -1.17
CA ASP A 5 -9.69 3.29 -1.43
C ASP A 5 -9.96 1.84 -1.07
N PHE A 6 -8.92 1.02 -0.90
CA PHE A 6 -9.08 -0.40 -0.64
C PHE A 6 -9.52 -0.70 0.79
N THR A 7 -9.10 0.12 1.76
CA THR A 7 -9.48 -0.04 3.18
C THR A 7 -9.91 1.28 3.79
N ALA A 8 -10.79 1.23 4.80
CA ALA A 8 -11.26 2.42 5.50
C ALA A 8 -10.15 3.16 6.27
N THR A 9 -9.05 2.49 6.63
CA THR A 9 -7.91 3.11 7.33
C THR A 9 -6.92 3.76 6.38
N GLN A 10 -7.03 3.51 5.07
CA GLN A 10 -6.28 4.21 4.02
C GLN A 10 -4.75 4.16 4.20
N ASN A 11 -4.20 3.08 4.76
CA ASN A 11 -2.79 2.98 5.11
C ASN A 11 -2.24 1.55 4.96
N TRP A 12 -0.91 1.40 5.02
CA TRP A 12 -0.22 0.13 4.87
C TRP A 12 -0.66 -0.93 5.87
N LYS A 13 -0.92 -0.52 7.12
CA LYS A 13 -1.34 -1.44 8.18
C LYS A 13 -2.72 -2.03 7.91
N GLY A 14 -3.69 -1.21 7.52
CA GLY A 14 -5.01 -1.72 7.15
C GLY A 14 -4.96 -2.64 5.95
N LEU A 15 -4.13 -2.31 4.95
CA LEU A 15 -3.92 -3.20 3.81
C LEU A 15 -3.29 -4.54 4.26
N GLN A 16 -2.29 -4.51 5.14
CA GLN A 16 -1.68 -5.71 5.73
C GLN A 16 -2.72 -6.61 6.45
N ASP A 17 -3.68 -6.01 7.15
CA ASP A 17 -4.71 -6.76 7.90
C ASP A 17 -5.68 -7.52 6.95
N THR A 18 -5.75 -7.13 5.67
CA THR A 18 -6.56 -7.83 4.66
C THR A 18 -5.87 -9.04 4.03
N LEU A 19 -4.57 -9.28 4.28
CA LEU A 19 -3.80 -10.31 3.58
C LEU A 19 -4.38 -11.73 3.74
N SER A 20 -4.98 -12.05 4.89
CA SER A 20 -5.64 -13.34 5.10
C SER A 20 -6.90 -13.51 4.22
N TYR A 21 -7.60 -12.42 3.92
CA TYR A 21 -8.70 -12.42 2.95
C TYR A 21 -8.18 -12.64 1.52
N LEU A 22 -7.16 -11.87 1.12
CA LEU A 22 -6.57 -11.96 -0.21
C LEU A 22 -6.00 -13.37 -0.50
N LYS A 23 -5.31 -13.96 0.47
CA LYS A 23 -4.83 -15.34 0.36
C LYS A 23 -5.97 -16.34 0.15
N ARG A 24 -7.07 -16.20 0.91
CA ARG A 24 -8.26 -17.08 0.77
C ARG A 24 -8.96 -16.87 -0.58
N LEU A 25 -8.97 -15.64 -1.10
CA LEU A 25 -9.49 -15.31 -2.42
C LEU A 25 -8.70 -16.02 -3.54
N GLY A 26 -7.43 -16.36 -3.29
CA GLY A 26 -6.58 -17.09 -4.23
C GLY A 26 -5.70 -16.22 -5.11
N VAL A 27 -5.54 -14.92 -4.79
CA VAL A 27 -4.55 -14.07 -5.47
C VAL A 27 -3.14 -14.45 -5.04
N ASN A 28 -2.18 -14.36 -5.96
CA ASN A 28 -0.77 -14.73 -5.72
C ASN A 28 0.20 -13.54 -5.84
N ALA A 29 -0.28 -12.37 -6.27
CA ALA A 29 0.50 -11.15 -6.37
C ALA A 29 -0.40 -9.95 -6.05
N ILE A 30 0.17 -8.97 -5.36
CA ILE A 30 -0.49 -7.69 -5.07
C ILE A 30 0.24 -6.61 -5.86
N GLU A 31 -0.40 -6.08 -6.89
CA GLU A 31 0.08 -4.89 -7.57
C GLU A 31 -0.44 -3.64 -6.86
N VAL A 32 0.46 -2.86 -6.29
CA VAL A 32 0.12 -1.59 -5.62
C VAL A 32 0.26 -0.45 -6.63
N MET A 33 -0.73 0.45 -6.68
CA MET A 33 -0.62 1.68 -7.48
C MET A 33 0.51 2.57 -6.96
N PRO A 34 1.02 3.53 -7.76
CA PRO A 34 2.10 4.39 -7.30
C PRO A 34 1.80 5.04 -5.95
N PHE A 35 2.70 4.85 -5.00
CA PHE A 35 2.58 5.35 -3.62
C PHE A 35 3.66 6.38 -3.30
N ASN A 36 4.33 6.89 -4.32
CA ASN A 36 5.33 7.95 -4.20
C ASN A 36 4.68 9.25 -3.73
N ASN A 37 5.49 10.14 -3.13
CA ASN A 37 4.98 11.41 -2.65
C ASN A 37 4.47 12.28 -3.81
N PHE A 38 3.29 12.86 -3.60
CA PHE A 38 2.64 13.82 -4.49
C PHE A 38 2.06 14.99 -3.68
N GLU A 39 1.59 16.02 -4.37
CA GLU A 39 0.92 17.16 -3.74
C GLU A 39 -0.57 16.88 -3.47
N GLY A 40 -1.02 17.17 -2.26
CA GLY A 40 -2.42 16.98 -1.83
C GLY A 40 -2.69 15.61 -1.20
N TYR A 41 -3.97 15.32 -0.97
CA TYR A 41 -4.43 14.10 -0.27
C TYR A 41 -5.14 13.10 -1.20
N SER A 42 -5.48 13.53 -2.41
CA SER A 42 -6.30 12.74 -3.34
C SER A 42 -5.60 12.64 -4.69
N SER A 43 -4.91 11.53 -4.90
CA SER A 43 -4.35 11.16 -6.19
C SER A 43 -4.36 9.64 -6.36
N TRP A 44 -4.35 9.21 -7.62
CA TRP A 44 -4.02 7.83 -7.99
C TRP A 44 -2.52 7.53 -7.93
N GLY A 45 -1.68 8.56 -7.74
CA GLY A 45 -0.23 8.45 -7.56
C GLY A 45 0.62 8.65 -8.82
N TYR A 46 -0.01 8.81 -9.99
CA TYR A 46 0.70 8.99 -11.28
C TYR A 46 1.32 10.38 -11.48
N ASN A 47 1.30 11.24 -10.45
CA ASN A 47 1.88 12.58 -10.43
C ASN A 47 2.94 12.71 -9.31
N PRO A 48 4.03 11.91 -9.33
CA PRO A 48 5.02 11.93 -8.27
C PRO A 48 5.85 13.22 -8.30
N ASN A 49 6.03 13.82 -7.12
CA ASN A 49 7.01 14.88 -6.91
C ASN A 49 8.40 14.29 -6.57
N PHE A 50 8.41 13.19 -5.80
CA PHE A 50 9.64 12.52 -5.38
C PHE A 50 9.54 11.00 -5.59
N TYR A 51 10.22 10.48 -6.61
CA TYR A 51 10.18 9.08 -7.02
C TYR A 51 10.74 8.07 -5.99
N PHE A 52 11.51 8.53 -5.01
CA PHE A 52 12.09 7.65 -3.97
C PHE A 52 11.47 7.85 -2.59
N ALA A 53 10.57 8.82 -2.44
CA ALA A 53 9.89 9.05 -1.17
C ALA A 53 8.49 8.43 -1.22
N PRO A 54 8.16 7.46 -0.35
CA PRO A 54 6.78 7.04 -0.13
C PRO A 54 5.94 8.20 0.41
N ASP A 55 4.65 8.23 0.07
CA ASP A 55 3.75 9.25 0.60
C ASP A 55 3.44 9.00 2.07
N LYS A 56 3.68 10.02 2.91
CA LYS A 56 3.48 9.98 4.36
C LYS A 56 2.02 9.74 4.76
N VAL A 57 1.05 10.03 3.88
CA VAL A 57 -0.38 9.80 4.12
C VAL A 57 -0.66 8.31 4.33
N TYR A 58 0.05 7.44 3.62
CA TYR A 58 -0.16 6.00 3.70
C TYR A 58 0.61 5.33 4.85
N GLY A 59 1.55 6.04 5.47
CA GLY A 59 2.35 5.58 6.61
C GLY A 59 3.84 5.89 6.46
N THR A 60 4.66 5.25 7.29
CA THR A 60 6.12 5.41 7.26
C THR A 60 6.77 4.48 6.24
N GLU A 61 8.01 4.76 5.85
CA GLU A 61 8.82 3.84 5.03
C GLU A 61 8.91 2.44 5.66
N THR A 62 9.03 2.36 6.99
CA THR A 62 9.03 1.10 7.73
C THR A 62 7.72 0.33 7.56
N ALA A 63 6.58 1.02 7.51
CA ALA A 63 5.28 0.37 7.30
C ALA A 63 5.17 -0.27 5.90
N VAL A 64 5.77 0.35 4.88
CA VAL A 64 5.88 -0.24 3.53
C VAL A 64 6.65 -1.56 3.60
N LYS A 65 7.81 -1.56 4.26
CA LYS A 65 8.67 -2.76 4.41
C LYS A 65 7.94 -3.87 5.17
N GLN A 66 7.29 -3.54 6.28
CA GLN A 66 6.50 -4.48 7.07
C GLN A 66 5.34 -5.10 6.28
N PHE A 67 4.67 -4.31 5.42
CA PHE A 67 3.63 -4.83 4.54
C PHE A 67 4.19 -5.84 3.54
N ILE A 68 5.31 -5.53 2.89
CA ILE A 68 5.99 -6.42 1.93
C ILE A 68 6.43 -7.72 2.63
N ASP A 69 7.05 -7.61 3.80
CA ASP A 69 7.46 -8.78 4.59
C ASP A 69 6.27 -9.66 4.97
N ALA A 70 5.15 -9.04 5.37
CA ALA A 70 3.92 -9.76 5.70
C ALA A 70 3.28 -10.44 4.48
N CYS A 71 3.41 -9.87 3.28
CA CYS A 71 3.02 -10.53 2.04
C CYS A 71 3.86 -11.80 1.84
N HIS A 72 5.19 -11.68 1.85
CA HIS A 72 6.10 -12.82 1.65
C HIS A 72 5.93 -13.94 2.69
N GLN A 73 5.68 -13.58 3.96
CA GLN A 73 5.40 -14.58 5.01
C GLN A 73 4.11 -15.38 4.76
N LYS A 74 3.19 -14.83 3.96
CA LYS A 74 1.90 -15.45 3.63
C LYS A 74 1.90 -16.16 2.28
N GLY A 75 3.00 -16.19 1.54
CA GLY A 75 3.18 -16.90 0.27
C GLY A 75 2.89 -16.02 -0.93
#